data_AF-A0A3M8WGN2-F1
#
_entry.id   AF-A0A3M8WGN2-F1
#
_cell.length_a   1.000
_cell.length_b   1.000
_cell.length_c   1.000
_cell.angle_alpha   90.00
_cell.angle_beta   90.00
_cell.angle_gamma   90.00
#
_symmetry.space_group_name_H-M   'P 1'
#
loop_
_entity.id
_entity.type
_entity.pdbx_description
1 polymer ?
#
loop_
_entity_poly.entity_id
_entity_poly.type
_entity_poly.pdbx_seq_one_letter_code
_entity_poly.pdbx_strand_id
1 'polypeptide(L)'
;MSVADILTSYFFSRLVARVFFAQPNKWIVKGGHALLLRYAAAARLSQDIDIQHSEAAEIDEAVAELLKAAAHDLNDYLTFAPARTSLHENGAAAAKQLFRVHMGTHEVGVLRVDVVARQALTVTPDARRVAPLIDLAWPVDWPQAQLYPIVNQLADKVCAMFERHHGSPSSRYRDLADILLISQQESLDGPYAQLALRTEARRRRIAGVDIVLPESFQPPGPAWPERYPAAARQVPGLKGCATWNEAALAAEAFLSPLLGPGPPGHWNATAGTWHTQPTARQDQSESPQVRRVRVIAAEARARSEAPELPVPPRPSGREPFRGHPDLPPRGTGPRTGPSR
;
A
#
# COMPACT_ATOMS: atom_id res chain seq x y z
N MET A 1 -20.15 2.15 -19.61
CA MET A 1 -18.68 2.20 -19.71
C MET A 1 -18.34 2.67 -21.12
N SER A 2 -17.48 3.67 -21.29
CA SER A 2 -17.11 4.13 -22.65
C SER A 2 -16.00 3.25 -23.24
N VAL A 3 -15.88 3.21 -24.57
CA VAL A 3 -14.78 2.52 -25.27
C VAL A 3 -13.42 3.11 -24.85
N ALA A 4 -13.34 4.43 -24.69
CA ALA A 4 -12.12 5.10 -24.27
C ALA A 4 -11.66 4.66 -22.86
N ASP A 5 -12.59 4.45 -21.93
CA ASP A 5 -12.23 4.00 -20.58
C ASP A 5 -11.71 2.55 -20.59
N ILE A 6 -12.31 1.69 -21.43
CA ILE A 6 -11.85 0.30 -21.61
C ILE A 6 -10.44 0.26 -22.19
N LEU A 7 -10.18 1.05 -23.25
CA LEU A 7 -8.86 1.14 -23.86
C LEU A 7 -7.82 1.67 -22.88
N THR A 8 -8.18 2.70 -22.11
CA THR A 8 -7.30 3.25 -21.06
C THR A 8 -6.93 2.18 -20.02
N SER A 9 -7.92 1.39 -19.56
CA SER A 9 -7.69 0.28 -18.64
C SER A 9 -6.79 -0.82 -19.24
N TYR A 10 -6.98 -1.12 -20.53
CA TYR A 10 -6.12 -2.07 -21.25
C TYR A 10 -4.68 -1.57 -21.37
N PHE A 11 -4.48 -0.30 -21.73
CA PHE A 11 -3.15 0.31 -21.79
C PHE A 11 -2.47 0.33 -20.42
N PHE A 12 -3.20 0.61 -19.34
CA PHE A 12 -2.67 0.47 -17.99
C PHE A 12 -2.23 -0.97 -17.69
N SER A 13 -3.05 -1.96 -18.05
CA SER A 13 -2.72 -3.37 -17.85
C SER A 13 -1.43 -3.76 -18.60
N ARG A 14 -1.23 -3.26 -19.82
CA ARG A 14 -0.01 -3.51 -20.61
C ARG A 14 1.22 -2.74 -20.10
N LEU A 15 1.04 -1.54 -19.53
CA LEU A 15 2.12 -0.84 -18.83
C LEU A 15 2.54 -1.60 -17.57
N VAL A 16 1.57 -2.04 -16.75
CA VAL A 16 1.83 -2.90 -15.59
C VAL A 16 2.54 -4.18 -16.02
N ALA A 17 2.10 -4.83 -17.10
CA ALA A 17 2.76 -6.03 -17.60
C ALA A 17 4.25 -5.79 -17.88
N ARG A 18 4.60 -4.69 -18.57
CA ARG A 18 6.01 -4.32 -18.84
C ARG A 18 6.81 -4.13 -17.56
N VAL A 19 6.24 -3.38 -16.62
CA VAL A 19 6.86 -3.10 -15.31
C VAL A 19 7.17 -4.40 -14.57
N PHE A 20 6.21 -5.33 -14.50
CA PHE A 20 6.35 -6.58 -13.76
C PHE A 20 7.11 -7.68 -14.52
N PHE A 21 7.23 -7.63 -15.84
CA PHE A 21 8.17 -8.49 -16.56
C PHE A 21 9.62 -8.01 -16.39
N ALA A 22 9.85 -6.70 -16.52
CA ALA A 22 11.18 -6.13 -16.39
C ALA A 22 11.69 -6.18 -14.94
N GLN A 23 10.82 -5.95 -13.97
CA GLN A 23 11.18 -5.79 -12.56
C GLN A 23 10.12 -6.43 -11.63
N PRO A 24 10.00 -7.77 -11.60
CA PRO A 24 8.86 -8.48 -10.98
C PRO A 24 8.59 -8.22 -9.50
N ASN A 25 9.64 -7.91 -8.73
CA ASN A 25 9.56 -7.78 -7.27
C ASN A 25 9.83 -6.35 -6.77
N LYS A 26 9.98 -5.39 -7.69
CA LYS A 26 10.35 -4.01 -7.35
C LYS A 26 9.15 -3.08 -7.23
N TRP A 27 8.00 -3.46 -7.77
CA TRP A 27 6.84 -2.58 -7.88
C TRP A 27 5.62 -3.14 -7.18
N ILE A 28 4.76 -2.23 -6.72
CA ILE A 28 3.48 -2.54 -6.10
C ILE A 28 2.41 -1.64 -6.73
N VAL A 29 1.33 -2.21 -7.26
CA VAL A 29 0.19 -1.45 -7.80
C VAL A 29 -0.73 -1.02 -6.65
N LYS A 30 -1.10 0.26 -6.62
CA LYS A 30 -1.97 0.88 -5.61
C LYS A 30 -3.26 1.43 -6.25
N GLY A 31 -4.05 2.12 -5.43
CA GLY A 31 -5.14 2.97 -5.90
C GLY A 31 -6.28 2.22 -6.60
N GLY A 32 -7.09 2.95 -7.38
CA GLY A 32 -8.26 2.38 -8.04
C GLY A 32 -7.93 1.22 -8.99
N HIS A 33 -6.75 1.26 -9.63
CA HIS A 33 -6.32 0.20 -10.53
C HIS A 33 -6.00 -1.11 -9.79
N ALA A 34 -5.45 -1.05 -8.57
CA ALA A 34 -5.31 -2.25 -7.73
C ALA A 34 -6.67 -2.91 -7.42
N LEU A 35 -7.73 -2.13 -7.19
CA LEU A 35 -9.08 -2.69 -6.99
C LEU A 35 -9.64 -3.32 -8.27
N LEU A 36 -9.36 -2.74 -9.45
CA LEU A 36 -9.71 -3.35 -10.73
C LEU A 36 -8.99 -4.69 -10.93
N LEU A 37 -7.71 -4.79 -10.60
CA LEU A 37 -6.98 -6.06 -10.68
C LEU A 37 -7.49 -7.09 -9.65
N ARG A 38 -8.01 -6.64 -8.50
CA ARG A 38 -8.59 -7.53 -7.48
C ARG A 38 -9.99 -8.04 -7.83
N TYR A 39 -10.87 -7.15 -8.29
CA TYR A 39 -12.31 -7.41 -8.40
C TYR A 39 -12.84 -7.34 -9.84
N ALA A 40 -11.97 -7.12 -10.82
CA ALA A 40 -12.32 -7.02 -12.23
C ALA A 40 -13.50 -6.06 -12.46
N ALA A 41 -14.55 -6.53 -13.15
CA ALA A 41 -15.72 -5.76 -13.51
C ALA A 41 -16.55 -5.25 -12.32
N ALA A 42 -16.30 -5.72 -11.09
CA ALA A 42 -17.00 -5.26 -9.90
C ALA A 42 -16.49 -3.88 -9.40
N ALA A 43 -15.23 -3.53 -9.70
CA ALA A 43 -14.67 -2.24 -9.32
C ALA A 43 -14.96 -1.16 -10.38
N ARG A 44 -15.00 0.11 -9.95
CA ARG A 44 -15.11 1.24 -10.87
C ARG A 44 -13.83 1.42 -11.67
N LEU A 45 -13.94 1.99 -12.86
CA LEU A 45 -12.77 2.38 -13.64
C LEU A 45 -11.98 3.51 -12.96
N SER A 46 -10.65 3.43 -13.09
CA SER A 46 -9.71 4.46 -12.66
C SER A 46 -9.07 5.10 -13.88
N GLN A 47 -8.96 6.42 -13.87
CA GLN A 47 -8.32 7.20 -14.95
C GLN A 47 -6.81 7.35 -14.73
N ASP A 48 -6.34 7.11 -13.51
CA ASP A 48 -4.94 7.12 -13.13
C ASP A 48 -4.55 5.73 -12.59
N ILE A 49 -3.26 5.39 -12.74
CA ILE A 49 -2.66 4.26 -12.03
C ILE A 49 -1.68 4.79 -10.99
N ASP A 50 -1.78 4.26 -9.78
CA ASP A 50 -0.84 4.52 -8.71
C ASP A 50 0.10 3.32 -8.60
N ILE A 51 1.41 3.55 -8.61
CA ILE A 51 2.41 2.50 -8.36
C ILE A 51 3.43 2.99 -7.34
N GLN A 52 3.92 2.05 -6.55
CA GLN A 52 4.92 2.30 -5.52
C GLN A 52 6.15 1.43 -5.79
N HIS A 53 7.33 2.05 -5.67
CA HIS A 53 8.57 1.31 -5.66
C HIS A 53 8.80 0.63 -4.29
N SER A 54 9.32 -0.58 -4.30
CA SER A 54 9.45 -1.41 -3.09
C SER A 54 10.68 -1.04 -2.24
N GLU A 55 11.72 -0.49 -2.89
CA GLU A 55 13.03 -0.31 -2.28
C GLU A 55 13.57 1.13 -2.34
N ALA A 56 13.23 1.88 -3.39
CA ALA A 56 13.82 3.21 -3.67
C ALA A 56 13.43 4.20 -2.59
N ALA A 57 14.44 4.83 -2.00
CA ALA A 57 14.24 5.88 -1.02
C ALA A 57 13.84 7.20 -1.68
N GLU A 58 14.44 7.50 -2.84
CA GLU A 58 14.24 8.76 -3.56
C GLU A 58 13.28 8.61 -4.74
N ILE A 59 12.48 9.64 -4.97
CA ILE A 59 11.46 9.61 -6.03
C ILE A 59 12.08 9.59 -7.43
N ASP A 60 13.20 10.27 -7.64
CA ASP A 60 13.88 10.32 -8.94
C ASP A 60 14.41 8.94 -9.35
N GLU A 61 14.90 8.15 -8.39
CA GLU A 61 15.31 6.76 -8.60
C GLU A 61 14.12 5.91 -9.04
N ALA A 62 12.99 6.00 -8.32
CA ALA A 62 11.77 5.28 -8.67
C ALA A 62 11.30 5.66 -10.09
N VAL A 63 11.25 6.95 -10.43
CA VAL A 63 10.87 7.39 -11.78
C VAL A 63 11.83 6.82 -12.83
N ALA A 64 13.13 6.89 -12.62
CA ALA A 64 14.11 6.33 -13.57
C ALA A 64 13.92 4.82 -13.78
N GLU A 65 13.69 4.06 -12.70
CA GLU A 65 13.41 2.62 -12.79
C GLU A 65 12.09 2.34 -13.51
N LEU A 66 11.05 3.16 -13.32
CA LEU A 66 9.78 3.06 -14.05
C LEU A 66 9.99 3.29 -15.55
N LEU A 67 10.70 4.36 -15.92
CA LEU A 67 10.94 4.67 -17.35
C LEU A 67 11.68 3.52 -18.04
N LYS A 68 12.67 2.94 -17.36
CA LYS A 68 13.39 1.75 -17.85
C LYS A 68 12.46 0.54 -18.00
N ALA A 69 11.59 0.29 -17.02
CA ALA A 69 10.67 -0.84 -17.05
C ALA A 69 9.57 -0.67 -18.11
N ALA A 70 9.04 0.54 -18.28
CA ALA A 70 8.04 0.88 -19.29
C ALA A 70 8.55 0.76 -20.74
N ALA A 71 9.87 0.84 -20.94
CA ALA A 71 10.50 0.62 -22.24
C ALA A 71 10.68 -0.86 -22.60
N HIS A 72 10.36 -1.80 -21.69
CA HIS A 72 10.44 -3.23 -21.98
C HIS A 72 9.44 -3.59 -23.09
N ASP A 73 9.95 -4.17 -24.17
CA ASP A 73 9.12 -4.58 -25.31
C ASP A 73 8.52 -5.96 -25.07
N LEU A 74 7.20 -6.05 -25.18
CA LEU A 74 6.44 -7.29 -25.09
C LEU A 74 5.99 -7.80 -26.46
N ASN A 75 6.51 -7.24 -27.55
CA ASN A 75 6.11 -7.54 -28.92
C ASN A 75 4.59 -7.40 -29.14
N ASP A 76 3.96 -6.45 -28.46
CA ASP A 76 2.51 -6.22 -28.50
C ASP A 76 2.11 -5.00 -29.38
N TYR A 77 3.07 -4.49 -30.15
CA TYR A 77 2.99 -3.26 -30.97
C TYR A 77 2.75 -1.96 -30.21
N LEU A 78 2.61 -2.00 -28.89
CA LEU A 78 2.46 -0.79 -28.06
C LEU A 78 3.83 -0.27 -27.62
N THR A 79 3.99 1.05 -27.64
CA THR A 79 5.12 1.72 -27.00
C THR A 79 4.62 2.81 -26.05
N PHE A 80 5.29 2.95 -24.92
CA PHE A 80 4.94 3.90 -23.86
C PHE A 80 6.03 4.98 -23.82
N ALA A 81 5.85 6.03 -24.61
CA ALA A 81 6.82 7.11 -24.73
C ALA A 81 6.64 8.08 -23.54
N PRO A 82 7.66 8.28 -22.67
CA PRO A 82 7.57 9.26 -21.59
C PRO A 82 7.52 10.67 -22.17
N ALA A 83 6.59 11.49 -21.67
CA ALA A 83 6.39 12.84 -22.18
C ALA A 83 6.60 13.92 -21.13
N ARG A 84 6.13 13.73 -19.89
CA ARG A 84 6.30 14.71 -18.79
C ARG A 84 6.35 14.02 -17.44
N THR A 85 7.26 14.50 -16.58
CA THR A 85 7.31 14.16 -15.16
C THR A 85 7.06 15.43 -14.35
N SER A 86 6.23 15.36 -13.33
CA SER A 86 6.06 16.43 -12.35
C SER A 86 6.14 15.88 -10.94
N LEU A 87 7.13 16.32 -10.18
CA LEU A 87 7.28 15.99 -8.77
C LEU A 87 6.22 16.69 -7.94
N HIS A 88 5.74 16.00 -6.91
CA HIS A 88 4.87 16.58 -5.90
C HIS A 88 5.02 15.83 -4.58
N GLU A 89 4.57 16.44 -3.49
CA GLU A 89 4.53 15.80 -2.18
C GLU A 89 3.08 15.55 -1.81
N ASN A 90 2.75 14.29 -1.48
CA ASN A 90 1.44 13.92 -0.94
C ASN A 90 1.61 13.03 0.29
N GLY A 91 2.23 13.60 1.33
CA GLY A 91 2.70 12.90 2.53
C GLY A 91 3.91 11.99 2.34
N ALA A 92 4.35 11.77 1.10
CA ALA A 92 5.60 11.13 0.70
C ALA A 92 6.06 11.75 -0.64
N ALA A 93 7.35 11.60 -0.96
CA ALA A 93 7.90 12.02 -2.25
C ALA A 93 7.24 11.20 -3.37
N ALA A 94 6.60 11.91 -4.30
CA ALA A 94 5.82 11.32 -5.38
C ALA A 94 6.03 12.09 -6.68
N ALA A 95 5.69 11.44 -7.80
CA ALA A 95 5.80 12.03 -9.12
C ALA A 95 4.65 11.57 -10.00
N LYS A 96 4.08 12.51 -10.75
CA LYS A 96 3.14 12.19 -11.83
C LYS A 96 3.92 12.07 -13.14
N GLN A 97 3.97 10.85 -13.68
CA GLN A 97 4.56 10.53 -14.99
C GLN A 97 3.46 10.39 -16.05
N LEU A 98 3.60 11.13 -17.15
CA LEU A 98 2.73 11.02 -18.32
C LEU A 98 3.42 10.21 -19.42
N PHE A 99 2.72 9.20 -19.94
CA PHE A 99 3.13 8.42 -21.10
C PHE A 99 2.18 8.66 -22.28
N ARG A 100 2.74 8.87 -23.47
CA ARG A 100 2.00 8.78 -24.73
C ARG A 100 2.09 7.34 -25.23
N VAL A 101 0.93 6.71 -25.42
CA VAL A 101 0.82 5.34 -25.89
C VAL A 101 0.74 5.37 -27.41
N HIS A 102 1.65 4.68 -28.07
CA HIS A 102 1.64 4.56 -29.53
C HIS A 102 1.44 3.11 -29.95
N MET A 103 0.75 2.92 -31.08
CA MET A 103 0.73 1.68 -31.84
C MET A 103 1.39 1.94 -33.19
N GLY A 104 2.59 1.39 -33.39
CA GLY A 104 3.47 1.82 -34.48
C GLY A 104 3.74 3.33 -34.41
N THR A 105 3.41 4.07 -35.47
CA THR A 105 3.61 5.53 -35.55
C THR A 105 2.43 6.36 -35.05
N HIS A 106 1.31 5.74 -34.67
CA HIS A 106 0.09 6.45 -34.28
C HIS A 106 -0.02 6.55 -32.76
N GLU A 107 -0.22 7.76 -32.24
CA GLU A 107 -0.62 7.95 -30.83
C GLU A 107 -2.07 7.47 -30.66
N VAL A 108 -2.28 6.51 -29.75
CA VAL A 108 -3.58 5.86 -29.50
C VAL A 108 -4.12 6.17 -28.10
N GLY A 109 -3.33 6.81 -27.23
CA GLY A 109 -3.77 7.19 -25.90
C GLY A 109 -2.72 7.90 -25.07
N VAL A 110 -3.14 8.35 -23.89
CA VAL A 110 -2.28 8.97 -22.89
C VAL A 110 -2.56 8.36 -21.54
N LEU A 111 -1.52 7.96 -20.83
CA LEU A 111 -1.60 7.44 -19.46
C LEU A 111 -0.93 8.37 -18.47
N ARG A 112 -1.52 8.45 -17.28
CA ARG A 112 -0.96 9.13 -16.12
C ARG A 112 -0.69 8.11 -15.04
N VAL A 113 0.55 8.12 -14.56
CA VAL A 113 1.06 7.22 -13.54
C VAL A 113 1.50 8.06 -12.36
N ASP A 114 0.84 7.88 -11.22
CA ASP A 114 1.27 8.41 -9.94
C ASP A 114 2.29 7.43 -9.34
N VAL A 115 3.54 7.87 -9.28
CA VAL A 115 4.69 7.11 -8.78
C VAL A 115 4.97 7.54 -7.37
N VAL A 116 5.11 6.57 -6.47
CA VAL A 116 5.50 6.81 -5.08
C VAL A 116 6.81 6.08 -4.83
N ALA A 117 7.74 6.74 -4.14
CA ALA A 117 8.91 6.07 -3.57
C ALA A 117 8.46 5.05 -2.50
N ARG A 118 9.40 4.38 -1.85
CA ARG A 118 9.08 3.35 -0.86
C ARG A 118 8.24 3.91 0.30
N GLN A 119 7.07 3.30 0.51
CA GLN A 119 6.24 3.49 1.70
C GLN A 119 6.15 2.18 2.49
N ALA A 120 6.16 2.28 3.82
CA ALA A 120 6.02 1.12 4.70
C ALA A 120 4.65 0.44 4.51
N LEU A 121 4.66 -0.89 4.53
CA LEU A 121 3.47 -1.74 4.41
C LEU A 121 3.15 -2.38 5.77
N THR A 122 1.87 -2.60 6.05
CA THR A 122 1.45 -3.26 7.30
C THR A 122 1.59 -4.78 7.18
N VAL A 123 1.28 -5.32 6.00
CA VAL A 123 1.38 -6.75 5.69
C VAL A 123 2.02 -6.94 4.32
N THR A 124 2.33 -8.18 3.96
CA THR A 124 2.92 -8.51 2.66
C THR A 124 1.94 -8.17 1.52
N PRO A 125 2.44 -7.62 0.38
CA PRO A 125 1.63 -7.46 -0.83
C PRO A 125 0.96 -8.75 -1.29
N ASP A 126 -0.19 -8.61 -1.96
CA ASP A 126 -0.88 -9.73 -2.57
C ASP A 126 -0.41 -9.89 -4.02
N ALA A 127 -0.02 -11.09 -4.44
CA ALA A 127 0.24 -11.37 -5.84
C ALA A 127 -1.06 -11.71 -6.58
N ARG A 128 -1.34 -11.00 -7.67
CA ARG A 128 -2.45 -11.30 -8.58
C ARG A 128 -1.98 -11.29 -10.02
N ARG A 129 -2.48 -12.24 -10.82
CA ARG A 129 -2.25 -12.21 -12.26
C ARG A 129 -2.92 -10.97 -12.83
N VAL A 130 -2.19 -10.19 -13.60
CA VAL A 130 -2.77 -9.08 -14.38
C VAL A 130 -3.79 -9.69 -15.34
N ALA A 131 -4.98 -9.13 -15.42
CA ALA A 131 -6.00 -9.56 -16.37
C ALA A 131 -6.70 -8.32 -16.95
N PRO A 132 -6.76 -8.19 -18.28
CA PRO A 132 -7.52 -7.09 -18.90
C PRO A 132 -9.01 -7.27 -18.61
N LEU A 133 -9.74 -6.16 -18.55
CA LEU A 133 -11.20 -6.19 -18.40
C LEU A 133 -11.92 -6.77 -19.61
N ILE A 134 -11.28 -6.71 -20.78
CA ILE A 134 -11.74 -7.31 -22.02
C ILE A 134 -11.05 -8.64 -22.22
N ASP A 135 -11.85 -9.67 -22.51
CA ASP A 135 -11.32 -10.97 -22.89
C ASP A 135 -10.79 -10.89 -24.32
N LEU A 136 -9.49 -11.08 -24.48
CA LEU A 136 -8.79 -11.03 -25.77
C LEU A 136 -7.99 -12.32 -25.93
N ALA A 137 -8.02 -12.90 -27.14
CA ALA A 137 -7.26 -14.10 -27.46
C ALA A 137 -5.73 -13.86 -27.42
N TRP A 138 -5.29 -12.61 -27.57
CA TRP A 138 -3.89 -12.19 -27.52
C TRP A 138 -3.82 -10.72 -27.06
N PRO A 139 -2.80 -10.29 -26.31
CA PRO A 139 -1.70 -11.07 -25.75
C PRO A 139 -2.11 -11.99 -24.58
N VAL A 140 -1.39 -13.09 -24.38
CA VAL A 140 -1.64 -14.10 -23.32
C VAL A 140 -0.61 -14.07 -22.18
N ASP A 141 0.48 -13.32 -22.37
CA ASP A 141 1.61 -13.15 -21.47
C ASP A 141 1.30 -12.12 -20.38
N TRP A 142 0.47 -12.49 -19.42
CA TRP A 142 0.13 -11.61 -18.30
C TRP A 142 0.89 -12.00 -17.01
N PRO A 143 1.72 -11.12 -16.43
CA PRO A 143 2.54 -11.46 -15.27
C PRO A 143 1.73 -11.43 -13.97
N GLN A 144 2.36 -11.92 -12.89
CA GLN A 144 1.89 -11.63 -11.53
C GLN A 144 2.31 -10.21 -11.16
N ALA A 145 1.35 -9.39 -10.73
CA ALA A 145 1.59 -8.09 -10.14
C ALA A 145 1.43 -8.15 -8.63
N GLN A 146 2.33 -7.51 -7.91
CA GLN A 146 2.18 -7.27 -6.47
C GLN A 146 1.20 -6.11 -6.29
N LEU A 147 0.17 -6.34 -5.49
CA LEU A 147 -0.86 -5.36 -5.19
C LEU A 147 -0.68 -4.85 -3.76
N TYR A 148 -0.91 -3.56 -3.60
CA TYR A 148 -0.87 -2.90 -2.30
C TYR A 148 -1.82 -3.62 -1.35
N PRO A 149 -1.37 -3.98 -0.13
CA PRO A 149 -2.19 -4.80 0.75
C PRO A 149 -3.55 -4.17 1.01
N ILE A 150 -4.58 -4.99 1.03
CA ILE A 150 -5.95 -4.49 1.11
C ILE A 150 -6.23 -3.66 2.36
N VAL A 151 -5.62 -4.02 3.49
CA VAL A 151 -5.72 -3.25 4.75
C VAL A 151 -5.06 -1.88 4.64
N ASN A 152 -3.93 -1.77 3.93
CA ASN A 152 -3.27 -0.48 3.67
C ASN A 152 -4.09 0.36 2.68
N GLN A 153 -4.68 -0.27 1.67
CA GLN A 153 -5.56 0.41 0.72
C GLN A 153 -6.84 0.93 1.39
N LEU A 154 -7.44 0.14 2.29
CA LEU A 154 -8.58 0.55 3.11
C LEU A 154 -8.19 1.75 3.98
N ALA A 155 -7.04 1.69 4.66
CA ALA A 155 -6.52 2.79 5.47
C ALA A 155 -6.34 4.08 4.65
N ASP A 156 -5.76 3.98 3.44
CA ASP A 156 -5.55 5.13 2.55
C ASP A 156 -6.88 5.80 2.18
N LYS A 157 -7.91 5.00 1.88
CA LYS A 157 -9.24 5.49 1.51
C LYS A 157 -9.99 6.10 2.68
N VAL A 158 -10.00 5.45 3.84
CA VAL A 158 -10.65 5.97 5.04
C VAL A 158 -9.99 7.29 5.46
N CYS A 159 -8.65 7.36 5.42
CA CYS A 159 -7.96 8.61 5.71
C CYS A 159 -8.33 9.71 4.71
N ALA A 160 -8.29 9.43 3.39
CA ALA A 160 -8.63 10.42 2.36
C ALA A 160 -10.09 10.88 2.42
N MET A 161 -10.99 10.04 2.93
CA MET A 161 -12.38 10.38 3.19
C MET A 161 -12.56 11.37 4.35
N PHE A 162 -11.71 11.30 5.38
CA PHE A 162 -11.77 12.17 6.57
C PHE A 162 -10.77 13.33 6.56
N GLU A 163 -9.94 13.45 5.53
CA GLU A 163 -9.10 14.63 5.33
C GLU A 163 -9.91 15.90 5.16
N ARG A 164 -9.34 17.01 5.64
CA ARG A 164 -9.85 18.34 5.43
C ARG A 164 -8.90 19.15 4.55
N HIS A 165 -9.48 19.93 3.66
CA HIS A 165 -8.75 20.81 2.76
C HIS A 165 -9.16 22.25 3.05
N HIS A 166 -8.24 23.04 3.61
CA HIS A 166 -8.50 24.42 4.04
C HIS A 166 -9.76 24.53 4.92
N GLY A 167 -9.87 23.63 5.90
CA GLY A 167 -11.02 23.54 6.82
C GLY A 167 -12.28 22.89 6.25
N SER A 168 -12.33 22.64 4.93
CA SER A 168 -13.48 22.02 4.26
C SER A 168 -13.40 20.49 4.30
N PRO A 169 -14.52 19.78 4.54
CA PRO A 169 -14.57 18.32 4.42
C PRO A 169 -14.14 17.80 3.05
N SER A 170 -13.54 16.61 3.02
CA SER A 170 -13.24 15.87 1.80
C SER A 170 -14.47 15.71 0.89
N SER A 171 -14.25 15.84 -0.42
CA SER A 171 -15.23 15.56 -1.47
C SER A 171 -15.00 14.20 -2.13
N ARG A 172 -14.26 13.29 -1.47
CA ARG A 172 -13.91 11.98 -2.01
C ARG A 172 -15.02 10.95 -1.82
N TYR A 173 -16.22 11.27 -2.30
CA TYR A 173 -17.41 10.42 -2.21
C TYR A 173 -17.18 8.99 -2.75
N ARG A 174 -16.34 8.87 -3.79
CA ARG A 174 -15.94 7.59 -4.40
C ARG A 174 -15.15 6.69 -3.45
N ASP A 175 -14.42 7.25 -2.49
CA ASP A 175 -13.67 6.44 -1.55
C ASP A 175 -14.60 5.66 -0.61
N LEU A 176 -15.76 6.19 -0.22
CA LEU A 176 -16.76 5.42 0.53
C LEU A 176 -17.34 4.26 -0.30
N ALA A 177 -17.63 4.47 -1.58
CA ALA A 177 -18.13 3.42 -2.45
C ALA A 177 -17.07 2.30 -2.64
N ASP A 178 -15.80 2.69 -2.80
CA ASP A 178 -14.69 1.75 -2.88
C ASP A 178 -14.48 1.00 -1.54
N ILE A 179 -14.60 1.67 -0.39
CA ILE A 179 -14.54 1.06 0.96
C ILE A 179 -15.64 0.02 1.15
N LEU A 180 -16.87 0.34 0.76
CA LEU A 180 -18.00 -0.58 0.87
C LEU A 180 -17.91 -1.74 -0.12
N LEU A 181 -17.29 -1.54 -1.29
CA LEU A 181 -16.95 -2.66 -2.16
C LEU A 181 -15.93 -3.59 -1.48
N ILE A 182 -14.88 -3.03 -0.87
CA ILE A 182 -13.89 -3.83 -0.12
C ILE A 182 -14.57 -4.63 0.99
N SER A 183 -15.48 -4.02 1.76
CA SER A 183 -16.18 -4.72 2.84
C SER A 183 -17.07 -5.86 2.34
N GLN A 184 -17.58 -5.79 1.11
CA GLN A 184 -18.38 -6.85 0.49
C GLN A 184 -17.56 -7.97 -0.15
N GLN A 185 -16.29 -7.73 -0.47
CA GLN A 185 -15.42 -8.68 -1.18
C GLN A 185 -14.38 -9.35 -0.28
N GLU A 186 -13.99 -8.71 0.83
CA GLU A 186 -12.80 -9.10 1.59
C GLU A 186 -13.15 -9.38 3.04
N SER A 187 -12.69 -10.53 3.54
CA SER A 187 -12.67 -10.80 4.99
C SER A 187 -11.37 -10.27 5.57
N LEU A 188 -11.45 -9.48 6.64
CA LEU A 188 -10.31 -8.74 7.18
C LEU A 188 -10.01 -9.13 8.62
N ASP A 189 -8.73 -9.14 8.95
CA ASP A 189 -8.24 -9.22 10.33
C ASP A 189 -8.23 -7.80 10.91
N GLY A 190 -9.09 -7.57 11.92
CA GLY A 190 -9.33 -6.26 12.53
C GLY A 190 -8.07 -5.64 13.12
N PRO A 191 -7.23 -6.37 13.90
CA PRO A 191 -5.92 -5.88 14.33
C PRO A 191 -5.07 -5.28 13.22
N TYR A 192 -4.88 -5.99 12.09
CA TYR A 192 -4.07 -5.46 10.98
C TYR A 192 -4.74 -4.28 10.26
N ALA A 193 -6.06 -4.34 10.07
CA ALA A 193 -6.82 -3.25 9.45
C ALA A 193 -6.76 -1.96 10.28
N GLN A 194 -6.96 -2.06 11.60
CA GLN A 194 -6.86 -0.92 12.50
C GLN A 194 -5.42 -0.42 12.61
N LEU A 195 -4.42 -1.30 12.71
CA LEU A 195 -3.02 -0.90 12.72
C LEU A 195 -2.64 -0.10 11.46
N ALA A 196 -3.06 -0.57 10.27
CA ALA A 196 -2.86 0.15 9.02
C ALA A 196 -3.54 1.53 9.06
N LEU A 197 -4.79 1.61 9.50
CA LEU A 197 -5.55 2.85 9.61
C LEU A 197 -4.88 3.87 10.55
N ARG A 198 -4.48 3.44 11.74
CA ARG A 198 -3.83 4.33 12.72
C ARG A 198 -2.45 4.78 12.26
N THR A 199 -1.67 3.88 11.64
CA THR A 199 -0.35 4.19 11.09
C THR A 199 -0.46 5.23 9.98
N GLU A 200 -1.40 5.05 9.06
CA GLU A 200 -1.60 5.97 7.94
C GLU A 200 -2.10 7.33 8.44
N ALA A 201 -3.10 7.37 9.32
CA ALA A 201 -3.59 8.62 9.91
C ALA A 201 -2.48 9.37 10.65
N ARG A 202 -1.63 8.66 11.41
CA ARG A 202 -0.48 9.27 12.09
C ARG A 202 0.53 9.83 11.09
N ARG A 203 0.87 9.08 10.03
CA ARG A 203 1.79 9.53 8.98
C ARG A 203 1.31 10.83 8.34
N ARG A 204 0.03 10.89 7.95
CA ARG A 204 -0.55 12.09 7.33
C ARG A 204 -0.53 13.31 8.27
N ARG A 205 -0.83 13.13 9.56
CA ARG A 205 -0.70 14.21 10.56
C ARG A 205 0.73 14.72 10.71
N ILE A 206 1.71 13.82 10.76
CA ILE A 206 3.13 14.20 10.83
C ILE A 206 3.54 15.01 9.59
N ALA A 207 2.97 14.67 8.42
CA ALA A 207 3.16 15.42 7.18
C ALA A 207 2.34 16.72 7.08
N GLY A 208 1.67 17.15 8.16
CA GLY A 208 0.92 18.41 8.21
C GLY A 208 -0.47 18.35 7.57
N VAL A 209 -0.98 17.17 7.22
CA VAL A 209 -2.34 17.02 6.69
C VAL A 209 -3.36 17.16 7.83
N ASP A 210 -4.39 17.98 7.60
CA ASP A 210 -5.52 18.10 8.52
C ASP A 210 -6.42 16.86 8.41
N ILE A 211 -6.27 15.96 9.40
CA ILE A 211 -7.07 14.74 9.49
C ILE A 211 -7.39 14.38 10.95
N VAL A 212 -8.68 14.30 11.23
CA VAL A 212 -9.22 13.80 12.50
C VAL A 212 -10.14 12.64 12.17
N LEU A 213 -9.76 11.44 12.60
CA LEU A 213 -10.63 10.27 12.48
C LEU A 213 -11.66 10.34 13.61
N PRO A 214 -12.96 10.20 13.33
CA PRO A 214 -13.98 10.12 14.37
C PRO A 214 -13.90 8.78 15.12
N GLU A 215 -14.60 8.69 16.26
CA GLU A 215 -14.66 7.44 17.05
C GLU A 215 -15.65 6.41 16.46
N SER A 216 -16.61 6.87 15.66
CA SER A 216 -17.55 6.06 14.90
C SER A 216 -17.75 6.69 13.51
N PHE A 217 -18.33 5.93 12.58
CA PHE A 217 -18.64 6.47 11.28
C PHE A 217 -19.65 7.62 11.40
N GLN A 218 -19.37 8.68 10.65
CA GLN A 218 -20.27 9.80 10.41
C GLN A 218 -19.92 10.39 9.04
N PRO A 219 -20.87 11.03 8.34
CA PRO A 219 -20.56 11.74 7.11
C PRO A 219 -19.44 12.75 7.36
N PRO A 220 -18.37 12.77 6.55
CA PRO A 220 -17.31 13.78 6.69
C PRO A 220 -17.82 15.22 6.60
N GLY A 221 -18.93 15.46 5.89
CA GLY A 221 -19.59 16.76 5.80
C GLY A 221 -21.04 16.69 5.29
N PRO A 222 -21.77 17.81 5.33
CA PRO A 222 -23.23 17.84 5.07
C PRO A 222 -23.62 17.50 3.63
N ALA A 223 -22.71 17.64 2.67
CA ALA A 223 -22.97 17.33 1.26
C ALA A 223 -22.93 15.81 0.94
N TRP A 224 -22.41 14.99 1.86
CA TRP A 224 -22.19 13.57 1.60
C TRP A 224 -23.47 12.77 1.29
N PRO A 225 -24.58 12.94 2.03
CA PRO A 225 -25.83 12.24 1.72
C PRO A 225 -26.36 12.49 0.31
N GLU A 226 -26.23 13.72 -0.17
CA GLU A 226 -26.71 14.12 -1.50
C GLU A 226 -25.76 13.64 -2.61
N ARG A 227 -24.44 13.73 -2.39
CA ARG A 227 -23.44 13.54 -3.45
C ARG A 227 -22.96 12.10 -3.59
N TYR A 228 -23.02 11.30 -2.52
CA TYR A 228 -22.57 9.91 -2.51
C TYR A 228 -23.26 9.01 -3.56
N PRO A 229 -24.60 9.05 -3.78
CA PRO A 229 -25.26 8.14 -4.73
C PRO A 229 -24.69 8.21 -6.15
N ALA A 230 -24.23 9.39 -6.59
CA ALA A 230 -23.59 9.53 -7.90
C ALA A 230 -22.25 8.81 -7.99
N ALA A 231 -21.51 8.72 -6.89
CA ALA A 231 -20.27 7.97 -6.79
C ALA A 231 -20.53 6.46 -6.69
N ALA A 232 -21.52 6.03 -5.91
CA ALA A 232 -21.91 4.63 -5.78
C ALA A 232 -22.27 3.99 -7.13
N ARG A 233 -23.02 4.70 -7.98
CA ARG A 233 -23.37 4.25 -9.35
C ARG A 233 -22.18 3.94 -10.25
N GLN A 234 -20.98 4.43 -9.93
CA GLN A 234 -19.78 4.15 -10.72
C GLN A 234 -19.15 2.81 -10.38
N VAL A 235 -19.56 2.16 -9.28
CA VAL A 235 -19.01 0.88 -8.80
C VAL A 235 -19.99 -0.25 -9.13
N PRO A 236 -19.78 -1.01 -10.23
CA PRO A 236 -20.80 -1.94 -10.74
C PRO A 236 -21.10 -3.11 -9.79
N GLY A 237 -20.11 -3.54 -9.00
CA GLY A 237 -20.24 -4.67 -8.08
C GLY A 237 -20.79 -4.32 -6.71
N LEU A 238 -21.07 -3.04 -6.44
CA LEU A 238 -21.54 -2.59 -5.13
C LEU A 238 -23.03 -2.93 -4.95
N LYS A 239 -23.35 -3.78 -3.96
CA LYS A 239 -24.72 -4.24 -3.70
C LYS A 239 -25.30 -3.59 -2.46
N GLY A 240 -26.57 -3.18 -2.50
CA GLY A 240 -27.29 -2.68 -1.31
C GLY A 240 -26.63 -1.49 -0.62
N CYS A 241 -25.99 -0.59 -1.38
CA CYS A 241 -25.31 0.63 -0.90
C CYS A 241 -25.44 1.76 -1.94
N ALA A 242 -26.52 1.77 -2.73
CA ALA A 242 -26.70 2.71 -3.83
C ALA A 242 -27.20 4.08 -3.34
N THR A 243 -27.98 4.08 -2.26
CA THR A 243 -28.44 5.27 -1.56
C THR A 243 -27.54 5.61 -0.38
N TRP A 244 -27.63 6.85 0.13
CA TRP A 244 -26.90 7.22 1.33
C TRP A 244 -27.31 6.41 2.56
N ASN A 245 -28.60 6.18 2.80
CA ASN A 245 -29.07 5.50 4.00
C ASN A 245 -28.54 4.05 4.07
N GLU A 246 -28.59 3.34 2.95
CA GLU A 246 -28.03 1.99 2.84
C GLU A 246 -26.51 1.99 3.08
N ALA A 247 -25.80 2.92 2.43
CA ALA A 247 -24.35 3.04 2.57
C ALA A 247 -23.93 3.45 3.98
N ALA A 248 -24.67 4.35 4.63
CA ALA A 248 -24.40 4.80 5.99
C ALA A 248 -24.58 3.66 6.99
N LEU A 249 -25.62 2.82 6.84
CA LEU A 249 -25.81 1.64 7.67
C LEU A 249 -24.67 0.62 7.48
N ALA A 250 -24.28 0.34 6.24
CA ALA A 250 -23.17 -0.57 5.95
C ALA A 250 -21.82 -0.02 6.43
N ALA A 251 -21.61 1.29 6.29
CA ALA A 251 -20.41 1.97 6.75
C ALA A 251 -20.34 2.04 8.28
N GLU A 252 -21.46 2.24 8.97
CA GLU A 252 -21.55 2.17 10.42
C GLU A 252 -21.12 0.78 10.92
N ALA A 253 -21.70 -0.28 10.36
CA ALA A 253 -21.38 -1.66 10.73
C ALA A 253 -19.89 -2.02 10.48
N PHE A 254 -19.33 -1.53 9.37
CA PHE A 254 -17.97 -1.87 8.96
C PHE A 254 -16.90 -0.97 9.59
N LEU A 255 -17.06 0.35 9.50
CA LEU A 255 -16.03 1.34 9.85
C LEU A 255 -16.06 1.73 11.33
N SER A 256 -17.22 1.82 11.99
CA SER A 256 -17.24 2.24 13.40
C SER A 256 -16.37 1.35 14.30
N PRO A 257 -16.37 0.01 14.16
CA PRO A 257 -15.46 -0.84 14.94
C PRO A 257 -13.97 -0.63 14.62
N LEU A 258 -13.63 -0.22 13.39
CA LEU A 258 -12.24 0.13 13.02
C LEU A 258 -11.82 1.50 13.57
N LEU A 259 -12.76 2.44 13.58
CA LEU A 259 -12.59 3.83 14.02
C LEU A 259 -12.60 3.99 15.56
N GLY A 260 -13.26 3.07 16.26
CA GLY A 260 -13.37 3.05 17.71
C GLY A 260 -12.09 2.58 18.44
N PRO A 261 -12.16 2.49 19.78
CA PRO A 261 -11.07 2.01 20.61
C PRO A 261 -10.91 0.49 20.52
N GLY A 262 -9.65 0.03 20.43
CA GLY A 262 -9.29 -1.39 20.36
C GLY A 262 -9.60 -2.00 18.98
N PRO A 263 -8.84 -3.01 18.53
CA PRO A 263 -9.09 -3.61 17.25
C PRO A 263 -10.38 -4.44 17.30
N PRO A 264 -11.23 -4.39 16.26
CA PRO A 264 -12.34 -5.32 16.16
C PRO A 264 -11.78 -6.73 15.92
N GLY A 265 -12.62 -7.76 15.96
CA GLY A 265 -12.20 -9.13 15.63
C GLY A 265 -11.97 -9.32 14.13
N HIS A 266 -12.57 -10.34 13.53
CA HIS A 266 -12.49 -10.61 12.09
C HIS A 266 -13.75 -10.15 11.37
N TRP A 267 -13.59 -9.38 10.30
CA TRP A 267 -14.70 -9.00 9.43
C TRP A 267 -15.04 -10.16 8.51
N ASN A 268 -16.32 -10.53 8.46
CA ASN A 268 -16.86 -11.49 7.52
C ASN A 268 -17.67 -10.76 6.44
N ALA A 269 -17.13 -10.72 5.23
CA ALA A 269 -17.76 -10.03 4.10
C ALA A 269 -19.15 -10.57 3.73
N THR A 270 -19.37 -11.87 3.88
CA THR A 270 -20.66 -12.51 3.57
C THR A 270 -21.72 -12.16 4.63
N ALA A 271 -21.33 -12.15 5.90
CA ALA A 271 -22.25 -11.82 7.00
C ALA A 271 -22.43 -10.31 7.20
N GLY A 272 -21.51 -9.48 6.70
CA GLY A 272 -21.52 -8.03 6.90
C GLY A 272 -21.31 -7.63 8.36
N THR A 273 -20.56 -8.44 9.13
CA THR A 273 -20.38 -8.22 10.58
C THR A 273 -18.96 -8.59 11.04
N TRP A 274 -18.57 -8.03 12.19
CA TRP A 274 -17.34 -8.37 12.90
C TRP A 274 -17.59 -9.50 13.90
N HIS A 275 -16.71 -10.50 13.94
CA HIS A 275 -16.75 -11.63 14.87
C HIS A 275 -15.50 -11.68 15.75
N THR A 276 -15.63 -12.06 17.02
CA THR A 276 -14.49 -12.14 17.96
C THR A 276 -13.55 -13.33 17.75
N GLN A 277 -13.92 -14.30 16.91
CA GLN A 277 -13.06 -15.43 16.54
C GLN A 277 -12.84 -15.47 15.02
N PRO A 278 -11.67 -15.94 14.54
CA PRO A 278 -11.51 -16.28 13.14
C PRO A 278 -12.50 -17.41 12.85
N THR A 279 -13.45 -17.17 11.94
CA THR A 279 -14.27 -18.26 11.41
C THR A 279 -13.32 -19.31 10.84
N ALA A 280 -13.31 -20.49 11.45
CA ALA A 280 -12.48 -21.60 11.01
C ALA A 280 -12.77 -21.83 9.53
N ARG A 281 -11.81 -21.53 8.65
CA ARG A 281 -11.85 -22.03 7.28
C ARG A 281 -11.80 -23.55 7.38
N GLN A 282 -12.88 -24.21 6.98
CA GLN A 282 -12.82 -25.61 6.58
C GLN A 282 -11.94 -25.69 5.33
N ASP A 283 -10.64 -25.95 5.57
CA ASP A 283 -9.69 -26.79 4.80
C ASP A 283 -9.39 -26.39 3.31
N GLN A 284 -8.17 -26.36 2.76
CA GLN A 284 -6.95 -27.16 2.95
C GLN A 284 -5.65 -26.39 2.57
N SER A 285 -4.53 -26.82 3.19
CA SER A 285 -3.12 -26.43 3.01
C SER A 285 -2.66 -25.13 3.70
N GLU A 286 -2.33 -25.24 4.98
CA GLU A 286 -1.56 -24.23 5.70
C GLU A 286 -0.11 -24.22 5.15
N SER A 287 0.26 -23.15 4.44
CA SER A 287 1.61 -23.00 3.86
C SER A 287 2.70 -23.08 4.95
N PRO A 288 3.86 -23.72 4.69
CA PRO A 288 4.99 -23.78 5.62
C PRO A 288 5.43 -22.41 6.17
N GLN A 289 5.17 -21.34 5.41
CA GLN A 289 5.47 -19.97 5.79
C GLN A 289 4.55 -19.44 6.90
N VAL A 290 3.25 -19.78 6.87
CA VAL A 290 2.29 -19.42 7.91
C VAL A 290 2.64 -20.12 9.22
N ARG A 291 3.05 -21.39 9.13
CA ARG A 291 3.55 -22.16 10.28
C ARG A 291 4.79 -21.51 10.90
N ARG A 292 5.71 -21.02 10.06
CA ARG A 292 6.96 -20.37 10.50
C ARG A 292 6.73 -19.01 11.15
N VAL A 293 5.81 -18.21 10.63
CA VAL A 293 5.42 -16.91 11.22
C VAL A 293 4.76 -17.08 12.58
N ARG A 294 3.93 -18.13 12.74
CA ARG A 294 3.28 -18.44 14.02
C ARG A 294 4.29 -18.83 15.10
N VAL A 295 5.34 -19.57 14.73
CA VAL A 295 6.44 -19.93 15.64
C VAL A 295 7.24 -18.68 16.05
N ILE A 296 7.57 -17.79 15.11
CA ILE A 296 8.30 -16.54 15.42
C ILE A 296 7.47 -15.63 16.34
N ALA A 297 6.16 -15.51 16.10
CA ALA A 297 5.26 -14.71 16.95
C ALA A 297 5.14 -15.30 18.37
N ALA A 298 5.11 -16.62 18.51
CA ALA A 298 5.10 -17.29 19.81
C ALA A 298 6.42 -17.10 20.58
N GLU A 299 7.56 -17.18 19.89
CA GLU A 299 8.89 -16.94 20.49
C GLU A 299 9.13 -15.48 20.89
N ALA A 300 8.56 -14.52 20.14
CA ALA A 300 8.61 -13.11 20.49
C ALA A 300 7.80 -12.82 21.76
N ARG A 301 6.63 -13.45 21.88
CA ARG A 301 5.76 -13.32 23.06
C ARG A 301 6.37 -13.95 24.31
N ALA A 302 7.00 -15.12 24.17
CA ALA A 302 7.75 -15.76 25.26
C ALA A 302 8.95 -14.91 25.74
N ARG A 303 9.58 -14.15 24.83
CA ARG A 303 10.68 -13.22 25.18
C ARG A 303 10.20 -11.95 25.89
N SER A 304 9.00 -11.46 25.59
CA SER A 304 8.44 -10.28 26.29
C SER A 304 7.92 -10.61 27.69
N GLU A 305 7.63 -11.88 27.97
CA GLU A 305 7.10 -12.34 29.26
C GLU A 305 8.18 -12.90 30.20
N ALA A 306 9.45 -12.95 29.77
CA ALA A 306 10.56 -13.40 30.59
C ALA A 306 10.95 -12.32 31.64
N PRO A 307 11.07 -12.66 32.94
CA PRO A 307 11.44 -11.70 33.97
C PRO A 307 12.89 -11.24 33.81
N GLU A 308 13.10 -9.94 33.95
CA GLU A 308 14.39 -9.26 33.78
C GLU A 308 15.40 -9.71 34.85
N LEU A 309 16.55 -10.26 34.42
CA LEU A 309 17.62 -10.66 35.33
C LEU A 309 18.33 -9.41 35.91
N PRO A 310 18.74 -9.43 37.19
CA PRO A 310 19.29 -8.25 37.84
C PRO A 310 20.65 -7.86 37.26
N VAL A 311 20.80 -6.57 36.97
CA VAL A 311 22.03 -5.96 36.43
C VAL A 311 23.13 -5.99 37.50
N PRO A 312 24.33 -6.52 37.20
CA PRO A 312 25.44 -6.53 38.16
C PRO A 312 26.02 -5.12 38.37
N PRO A 313 26.52 -4.80 39.58
CA PRO A 313 27.03 -3.47 39.89
C PRO A 313 28.33 -3.17 39.15
N ARG A 314 28.49 -1.89 38.74
CA ARG A 314 29.70 -1.39 38.09
C ARG A 314 30.91 -1.46 39.04
N PRO A 315 32.09 -1.88 38.58
CA PRO A 315 33.28 -1.93 39.42
C PRO A 315 33.83 -0.53 39.67
N SER A 316 33.89 -0.15 40.95
CA SER A 316 34.67 0.96 41.47
C SER A 316 36.05 0.46 41.92
N GLY A 317 37.13 1.10 41.48
CA GLY A 317 38.44 0.94 42.12
C GLY A 317 39.59 0.75 41.14
N ARG A 318 40.42 1.79 41.01
CA ARG A 318 41.81 1.68 40.55
C ARG A 318 42.62 1.03 41.67
N GLU A 319 43.41 0.01 41.35
CA GLU A 319 44.59 -0.39 42.14
C GLU A 319 45.84 -0.48 41.24
N PRO A 320 47.04 -0.30 41.80
CA PRO A 320 48.24 0.07 41.06
C PRO A 320 48.97 -1.14 40.47
N PHE A 321 49.54 -0.95 39.29
CA PHE A 321 50.42 -1.90 38.60
C PHE A 321 51.61 -2.29 39.50
N ARG A 322 51.71 -3.58 39.86
CA ARG A 322 52.96 -4.19 40.35
C ARG A 322 53.78 -4.67 39.15
N GLY A 323 55.03 -4.21 39.07
CA GLY A 323 55.98 -4.59 38.05
C GLY A 323 56.41 -6.05 38.16
N HIS A 324 56.54 -6.70 37.01
CA HIS A 324 57.22 -7.99 36.87
C HIS A 324 58.64 -7.74 36.35
N PRO A 325 59.69 -8.36 36.94
CA PRO A 325 61.04 -8.25 36.43
C PRO A 325 61.20 -9.26 35.30
N ASP A 326 61.53 -8.76 34.11
CA ASP A 326 62.45 -9.39 33.13
C ASP A 326 62.28 -8.70 31.78
N LEU A 327 63.12 -7.69 31.56
CA LEU A 327 63.46 -7.16 30.24
C LEU A 327 64.97 -6.94 30.19
N PRO A 328 65.70 -7.52 29.23
CA PRO A 328 67.01 -7.00 28.85
C PRO A 328 66.85 -5.78 27.90
N PRO A 329 67.89 -4.93 27.79
CA PRO A 329 67.70 -3.50 27.47
C PRO A 329 67.65 -3.16 25.99
N ARG A 330 67.24 -1.90 25.78
CA ARG A 330 66.88 -1.20 24.54
C ARG A 330 67.97 -1.17 23.47
N GLY A 331 67.56 -1.47 22.22
CA GLY A 331 68.23 -1.03 21.00
C GLY A 331 67.68 0.32 20.51
N THR A 332 68.58 1.21 20.13
CA THR A 332 68.38 2.62 19.76
C THR A 332 68.05 2.83 18.28
N GLY A 333 66.99 3.59 18.00
CA GLY A 333 66.82 4.50 16.83
C GLY A 333 66.36 3.90 15.49
N PRO A 334 66.02 4.73 14.47
CA PRO A 334 66.02 6.20 14.46
C PRO A 334 64.67 6.85 14.08
N ARG A 335 64.63 8.17 14.33
CA ARG A 335 63.62 9.14 13.92
C ARG A 335 63.59 9.34 12.40
N THR A 336 62.40 9.50 11.84
CA THR A 336 62.16 10.38 10.68
C THR A 336 60.85 11.14 10.87
N GLY A 337 60.94 12.46 10.80
CA GLY A 337 59.83 13.40 10.97
C GLY A 337 58.92 13.53 9.73
N PRO A 338 57.93 14.45 9.78
CA PRO A 338 56.85 14.51 8.82
C PRO A 338 57.18 15.45 7.65
N SER A 339 56.59 15.21 6.48
CA SER A 339 56.48 16.22 5.41
C SER A 339 55.30 15.94 4.49
N ARG A 340 54.35 16.88 4.55
CA ARG A 340 53.33 17.33 3.58
C ARG A 340 52.20 16.40 3.17
#